data_AF-A0A0E3P9F4-F1
#
_entry.id   AF-A0A0E3P9F4-F1
#
_cell.length_a   1.000
_cell.length_b   1.000
_cell.length_c   1.000
_cell.angle_alpha   90.00
_cell.angle_beta   90.00
_cell.angle_gamma   90.00
#
_symmetry.space_group_name_H-M   'P 1'
#
loop_
_entity.id
_entity.type
_entity.pdbx_description
1 polymer ?
#
loop_
_entity_poly.entity_id
_entity_poly.type
_entity_poly.pdbx_seq_one_letter_code
_entity_poly.pdbx_strand_id
1 'polypeptide(L)'
;MPIPPAPEFLLTTAETWQEAIPMMAKACIRPSDNSMGRSIKLTHWMELHKKYIGADPDEWWKFVRNEADLPLAKREALLKELEAKHGWEIDWKKKKIISGPKIKFDVSAQPTNLKRLCKEA
;
A
#
# COMPACT_ATOMS: atom_id res chain seq x y z
N MET A 1 2.60 -9.31 -14.52
CA MET A 1 2.80 -8.00 -13.85
C MET A 1 3.09 -8.25 -12.37
N PRO A 2 3.96 -7.46 -11.70
CA PRO A 2 4.18 -7.57 -10.26
C PRO A 2 2.93 -7.08 -9.48
N ILE A 3 2.70 -7.65 -8.30
CA ILE A 3 1.61 -7.27 -7.38
C ILE A 3 2.18 -7.00 -5.98
N PRO A 4 1.53 -6.13 -5.17
CA PRO A 4 1.95 -5.92 -3.79
C PRO A 4 1.66 -7.18 -2.96
N PRO A 5 2.34 -7.38 -1.81
CA PRO A 5 2.11 -8.53 -0.95
C PRO A 5 0.80 -8.38 -0.14
N ALA A 6 -0.35 -8.49 -0.80
CA ALA A 6 -1.66 -8.43 -0.14
C ALA A 6 -2.76 -9.26 -0.84
N PRO A 7 -3.53 -10.07 -0.09
CA PRO A 7 -3.28 -10.44 1.31
C PRO A 7 -2.01 -11.31 1.42
N GLU A 8 -1.32 -11.26 2.55
CA GLU A 8 -0.06 -12.02 2.76
C GLU A 8 -0.28 -13.47 3.24
N PHE A 9 -1.49 -13.78 3.71
CA PHE A 9 -1.93 -15.13 4.06
C PHE A 9 -3.39 -15.33 3.63
N LEU A 10 -3.80 -16.59 3.50
CA LEU A 10 -5.21 -16.98 3.34
C LEU A 10 -5.83 -17.48 4.64
N LEU A 11 -5.03 -18.15 5.48
CA LEU A 11 -5.39 -18.62 6.80
C LEU A 11 -4.19 -18.49 7.72
N THR A 12 -4.37 -17.81 8.84
CA THR A 12 -3.37 -17.62 9.89
C THR A 12 -4.07 -17.41 11.24
N THR A 13 -3.32 -17.31 12.32
CA THR A 13 -3.81 -16.97 13.66
C THR A 13 -3.20 -15.66 14.13
N ALA A 14 -3.94 -14.91 14.95
CA ALA A 14 -3.42 -13.81 15.77
C ALA A 14 -3.54 -14.21 17.25
N GLU A 15 -2.58 -13.81 18.07
CA GLU A 15 -2.57 -14.13 19.50
C GLU A 15 -3.62 -13.31 20.26
N THR A 16 -3.80 -12.04 19.87
CA THR A 16 -4.70 -11.10 20.56
C THR A 16 -5.62 -10.39 19.58
N TRP A 17 -6.74 -9.85 20.08
CA TRP A 17 -7.66 -9.08 19.24
C TRP A 17 -7.03 -7.75 18.78
N GLN A 18 -6.12 -7.17 19.58
CA GLN A 18 -5.37 -5.97 19.25
C GLN A 18 -4.45 -6.20 18.05
N GLU A 19 -3.86 -7.40 17.93
CA GLU A 19 -3.08 -7.81 16.77
C GLU A 19 -3.99 -8.12 15.57
N ALA A 20 -5.12 -8.80 15.80
CA ALA A 20 -6.04 -9.20 14.76
C ALA A 20 -6.62 -8.00 13.97
N ILE A 21 -6.94 -6.89 14.65
CA ILE A 21 -7.54 -5.70 14.01
C ILE A 21 -6.68 -5.11 12.87
N PRO A 22 -5.42 -4.67 13.09
CA PRO A 22 -4.58 -4.14 12.03
C PRO A 22 -4.24 -5.21 10.99
N MET A 23 -4.10 -6.47 11.40
CA MET A 23 -3.89 -7.60 10.49
C MET A 23 -5.04 -7.74 9.49
N MET A 24 -6.30 -7.68 9.96
CA MET A 24 -7.50 -7.72 9.11
C MET A 24 -7.62 -6.49 8.20
N ALA A 25 -7.27 -5.31 8.71
CA ALA A 25 -7.27 -4.08 7.91
C ALA A 25 -6.27 -4.17 6.72
N LYS A 26 -5.05 -4.65 6.98
CA LYS A 26 -4.03 -4.90 5.95
C LYS A 26 -4.49 -5.97 4.96
N ALA A 27 -5.09 -7.05 5.46
CA ALA A 27 -5.60 -8.16 4.66
C ALA A 27 -6.72 -7.75 3.68
N CYS A 28 -7.27 -6.53 3.78
CA CYS A 28 -8.23 -5.96 2.84
C CYS A 28 -7.59 -5.22 1.65
N ILE A 29 -6.29 -4.96 1.65
CA ILE A 29 -5.58 -4.35 0.51
C ILE A 29 -5.63 -5.31 -0.69
N ARG A 30 -5.86 -4.77 -1.90
CA ARG A 30 -5.94 -5.57 -3.13
C ARG A 30 -5.06 -4.98 -4.23
N PRO A 31 -4.53 -5.81 -5.15
CA PRO A 31 -3.75 -5.31 -6.29
C PRO A 31 -4.48 -4.23 -7.10
N SER A 32 -5.79 -4.39 -7.30
CA SER A 32 -6.63 -3.52 -8.14
C SER A 32 -7.25 -2.31 -7.43
N ASP A 33 -6.86 -2.00 -6.18
CA ASP A 33 -7.35 -0.77 -5.53
C ASP A 33 -7.04 0.44 -6.42
N ASN A 34 -8.03 1.32 -6.65
CA ASN A 34 -7.73 2.63 -7.22
C ASN A 34 -6.99 3.51 -6.20
N SER A 35 -6.49 4.69 -6.59
CA SER A 35 -5.68 5.50 -5.68
C SER A 35 -6.43 5.96 -4.42
N MET A 36 -7.70 6.36 -4.56
CA MET A 36 -8.50 6.77 -3.39
C MET A 36 -8.77 5.58 -2.45
N GLY A 37 -9.14 4.42 -2.98
CA GLY A 37 -9.38 3.20 -2.21
C GLY A 37 -8.11 2.72 -1.49
N ARG A 38 -6.95 2.79 -2.15
CA ARG A 38 -5.66 2.46 -1.53
C ARG A 38 -5.33 3.45 -0.41
N SER A 39 -5.51 4.75 -0.63
CA SER A 39 -5.30 5.79 0.38
C SER A 39 -6.14 5.57 1.63
N ILE A 40 -7.42 5.23 1.45
CA ILE A 40 -8.33 4.92 2.57
C ILE A 40 -7.86 3.67 3.33
N LYS A 41 -7.54 2.58 2.62
CA LYS A 41 -7.08 1.34 3.24
C LYS A 41 -5.76 1.51 3.99
N LEU A 42 -4.80 2.24 3.42
CA LEU A 42 -3.54 2.57 4.09
C LEU A 42 -3.77 3.44 5.31
N THR A 43 -4.66 4.44 5.24
CA THR A 43 -5.01 5.28 6.39
C THR A 43 -5.47 4.43 7.56
N HIS A 44 -6.47 3.56 7.34
CA HIS A 44 -7.00 2.72 8.41
C HIS A 44 -5.99 1.71 8.93
N TRP A 45 -5.29 0.98 8.06
CA TRP A 45 -4.30 0.00 8.52
C TRP A 45 -3.18 0.65 9.34
N MET A 46 -2.59 1.75 8.85
CA MET A 46 -1.50 2.43 9.55
C MET A 46 -1.96 3.00 10.90
N GLU A 47 -3.14 3.61 10.96
CA GLU A 47 -3.68 4.15 12.22
C GLU A 47 -4.05 3.06 13.23
N LEU A 48 -4.65 1.96 12.79
CA LEU A 48 -4.97 0.82 13.65
C LEU A 48 -3.70 0.14 14.15
N HIS A 49 -2.68 0.00 13.29
CA HIS A 49 -1.38 -0.54 13.68
C HIS A 49 -0.72 0.36 14.73
N LYS A 50 -0.71 1.68 14.51
CA LYS A 50 -0.18 2.64 15.50
C LYS A 50 -0.96 2.62 16.81
N LYS A 51 -2.29 2.49 16.76
CA LYS A 51 -3.16 2.47 17.94
C LYS A 51 -2.96 1.22 18.80
N TYR A 52 -2.84 0.05 18.18
CA TYR A 52 -2.86 -1.23 18.90
C TYR A 52 -1.50 -1.91 19.03
N ILE A 53 -0.55 -1.61 18.13
CA ILE A 53 0.82 -2.15 18.13
C ILE A 53 1.84 -1.09 18.60
N GLY A 54 1.50 0.21 18.49
CA GLY A 54 2.31 1.32 19.02
C GLY A 54 3.28 1.96 18.02
N ALA A 55 3.36 1.46 16.78
CA ALA A 55 4.24 1.97 15.73
C ALA A 55 3.51 2.06 14.37
N ASP A 56 4.05 2.82 13.43
CA ASP A 56 3.62 2.74 12.02
C ASP A 56 4.19 1.42 11.41
N PRO A 57 3.50 0.73 10.49
CA PRO A 57 3.99 -0.55 9.97
C PRO A 57 5.23 -0.37 9.06
N ASP A 58 6.34 -1.05 9.33
CA ASP A 58 7.63 -0.88 8.62
C ASP A 58 7.58 -1.02 7.09
N GLU A 59 6.56 -1.71 6.58
CA GLU A 59 6.42 -2.08 5.18
C GLU A 59 5.29 -1.35 4.45
N TRP A 60 4.75 -0.29 5.05
CA TRP A 60 3.66 0.50 4.47
C TRP A 60 3.98 0.99 3.04
N TRP A 61 5.24 1.35 2.78
CA TRP A 61 5.74 1.84 1.48
C TRP A 61 5.63 0.82 0.35
N LYS A 62 5.57 -0.50 0.64
CA LYS A 62 5.42 -1.56 -0.38
C LYS A 62 4.09 -1.49 -1.13
N PHE A 63 3.12 -0.72 -0.60
CA PHE A 63 1.77 -0.59 -1.13
C PHE A 63 1.52 0.75 -1.85
N VAL A 64 2.55 1.60 -1.99
CA VAL A 64 2.46 2.92 -2.62
C VAL A 64 2.93 2.83 -4.08
N ARG A 65 2.07 3.17 -5.03
CA ARG A 65 2.39 3.21 -6.47
C ARG A 65 2.63 4.64 -6.97
N ASN A 66 1.99 5.62 -6.33
CA ASN A 66 2.11 7.04 -6.60
C ASN A 66 1.68 7.85 -5.35
N GLU A 67 1.81 9.18 -5.40
CA GLU A 67 1.50 10.08 -4.29
C GLU A 67 0.02 10.07 -3.88
N ALA A 68 -0.87 9.67 -4.79
CA ALA A 68 -2.30 9.62 -4.55
C ALA A 68 -2.72 8.40 -3.72
N ASP A 69 -1.89 7.35 -3.66
CA ASP A 69 -2.08 6.21 -2.75
C ASP A 69 -1.81 6.59 -1.28
N LEU A 70 -1.12 7.71 -1.00
CA LEU A 70 -0.76 8.09 0.36
C LEU A 70 -1.98 8.61 1.16
N PRO A 71 -2.08 8.28 2.47
CA PRO A 71 -3.04 8.89 3.39
C PRO A 71 -3.04 10.42 3.29
N LEU A 72 -4.19 11.01 2.94
CA LEU A 72 -4.29 12.44 2.60
C LEU A 72 -3.77 13.35 3.72
N ALA A 73 -4.16 13.08 4.97
CA ALA A 73 -3.80 13.90 6.13
C ALA A 73 -2.30 13.85 6.47
N LYS A 74 -1.62 12.74 6.17
CA LYS A 74 -0.20 12.52 6.50
C LYS A 74 0.71 12.56 5.26
N ARG A 75 0.17 12.90 4.09
CA ARG A 75 0.86 12.78 2.80
C ARG A 75 2.24 13.43 2.80
N GLU A 76 2.35 14.65 3.30
CA GLU A 76 3.64 15.36 3.30
C GLU A 76 4.69 14.68 4.18
N ALA A 77 4.32 14.23 5.38
CA ALA A 77 5.24 13.53 6.28
C ALA A 77 5.70 12.19 5.67
N LEU A 78 4.77 11.47 5.04
CA LEU A 78 5.05 10.19 4.38
C LEU A 78 5.94 10.36 3.14
N LEU A 79 5.77 11.44 2.36
CA LEU A 79 6.69 11.76 1.27
C LEU A 79 8.12 12.01 1.78
N LYS A 80 8.28 12.70 2.92
CA LYS A 80 9.59 12.94 3.53
C LYS A 80 10.21 11.62 3.98
N GLU A 81 9.41 10.71 4.52
CA GLU A 81 9.87 9.39 4.92
C GLU A 81 10.32 8.53 3.73
N LEU A 82 9.59 8.56 2.61
CA LEU A 82 9.97 7.86 1.38
C LEU A 82 11.29 8.36 0.82
N GLU A 83 11.51 9.68 0.80
CA GLU A 83 12.78 10.27 0.39
C GLU A 83 13.91 9.88 1.35
N ALA A 84 13.73 10.12 2.65
CA ALA A 84 14.80 9.96 3.64
C ALA A 84 15.18 8.51 3.93
N LYS A 85 14.22 7.59 4.01
CA LYS A 85 14.47 6.18 4.40
C LYS A 85 14.57 5.23 3.22
N HIS A 86 13.88 5.53 2.12
CA HIS A 86 13.80 4.63 0.96
C HIS A 86 14.50 5.17 -0.29
N GLY A 87 15.04 6.39 -0.25
CA GLY A 87 15.76 7.00 -1.36
C GLY A 87 14.86 7.30 -2.56
N TRP A 88 13.57 7.55 -2.33
CA TRP A 88 12.64 7.90 -3.41
C TRP A 88 12.86 9.35 -3.85
N GLU A 89 12.72 9.60 -5.15
CA GLU A 89 12.87 10.94 -5.72
C GLU A 89 11.51 11.64 -5.73
N ILE A 90 11.43 12.81 -5.10
CA ILE A 90 10.18 13.56 -4.92
C ILE A 90 10.25 14.93 -5.61
N ASP A 91 9.26 15.27 -6.43
CA ASP A 91 9.01 16.64 -6.88
C ASP A 91 8.28 17.38 -5.76
N TRP A 92 9.02 18.12 -4.93
CA TRP A 92 8.47 18.88 -3.81
C TRP A 92 7.58 20.06 -4.23
N LYS A 93 7.75 20.57 -5.46
CA LYS A 93 6.91 21.67 -5.99
C LYS A 93 5.49 21.16 -6.28
N LYS A 94 5.37 19.95 -6.82
CA LYS A 94 4.07 19.31 -7.12
C LYS A 94 3.62 18.30 -6.05
N LYS A 95 4.48 18.00 -5.07
CA LYS A 95 4.34 16.93 -4.07
C LYS A 95 4.06 15.57 -4.73
N LYS A 96 4.85 15.21 -5.75
CA LYS A 96 4.69 13.97 -6.53
C LYS A 96 5.91 13.07 -6.44
N ILE A 97 5.68 11.77 -6.55
CA ILE A 97 6.78 10.78 -6.61
C ILE A 97 7.28 10.69 -8.05
N ILE A 98 8.57 10.88 -8.27
CA ILE A 98 9.25 10.77 -9.57
C ILE A 98 9.75 9.33 -9.79
N SER A 99 10.44 8.78 -8.79
CA SER A 99 11.06 7.45 -8.82
C SER A 99 10.98 6.78 -7.45
N GLY A 100 10.99 5.45 -7.42
CA GLY A 100 10.94 4.64 -6.19
C GLY A 100 9.97 3.46 -6.23
N PRO A 101 8.67 3.66 -6.57
CA PRO A 101 7.70 2.58 -6.61
C PRO A 101 8.11 1.45 -7.57
N LYS A 102 8.19 0.21 -7.06
CA LYS A 102 8.45 -0.99 -7.89
C LYS A 102 7.24 -1.41 -8.72
N ILE A 103 6.04 -0.96 -8.33
CA ILE A 103 4.78 -1.29 -8.98
C ILE A 103 4.15 0.01 -9.46
N LYS A 104 3.85 0.09 -10.75
CA LYS A 104 3.19 1.26 -11.36
C LYS A 104 1.68 1.18 -11.19
N PHE A 105 1.03 2.34 -11.12
CA PHE A 105 -0.42 2.42 -11.21
C PHE A 105 -0.85 2.35 -12.68
N ASP A 106 -1.75 1.43 -12.98
CA ASP A 106 -2.38 1.28 -14.31
C ASP A 106 -3.87 0.99 -14.09
N VAL A 107 -4.72 1.93 -14.53
CA VAL A 107 -6.18 1.84 -14.38
C VAL A 107 -6.80 0.77 -15.29
N SER A 108 -6.09 0.37 -16.35
CA SER A 108 -6.56 -0.60 -17.34
C SER A 108 -6.12 -2.03 -17.07
N ALA A 109 -5.19 -2.24 -16.13
CA ALA A 109 -4.61 -3.53 -15.83
C ALA A 109 -5.67 -4.55 -15.35
N GLN A 110 -5.55 -5.79 -15.84
CA GLN A 110 -6.41 -6.92 -15.49
C GLN A 110 -5.60 -8.02 -14.77
N PRO A 111 -5.24 -7.83 -13.49
CA PRO A 111 -4.42 -8.81 -12.77
C PRO A 111 -5.20 -10.12 -12.57
N THR A 112 -4.65 -11.22 -13.10
CA THR A 112 -5.20 -12.57 -12.95
C THR A 112 -4.07 -13.59 -12.79
N ASN A 113 -4.31 -14.62 -11.97
CA ASN A 113 -3.42 -15.78 -11.86
C ASN A 113 -3.72 -16.85 -12.93
N LEU A 114 -4.80 -16.68 -13.70
CA LEU A 114 -5.25 -17.67 -14.68
C LEU A 114 -4.83 -17.26 -16.09
N LYS A 115 -3.75 -17.86 -16.60
CA LYS A 115 -3.21 -17.58 -17.95
C LYS A 115 -4.26 -17.69 -19.05
N ARG A 116 -5.19 -18.65 -18.94
CA ARG A 116 -6.29 -18.88 -19.90
C ARG A 116 -7.27 -17.69 -20.05
N LEU A 117 -7.24 -16.72 -19.14
CA LEU A 117 -8.09 -15.52 -19.20
C LEU A 117 -7.38 -14.33 -19.83
N CYS A 118 -6.06 -14.40 -20.02
CA CYS A 118 -5.33 -13.37 -20.73
C CYS A 118 -5.63 -13.46 -22.22
N LYS A 119 -5.81 -12.32 -22.90
CA LYS A 119 -5.80 -12.32 -24.37
C LYS A 119 -4.43 -12.84 -24.82
N GLU A 120 -4.42 -13.83 -25.70
CA GLU A 120 -3.20 -14.25 -26.38
C GLU A 120 -2.63 -13.03 -27.12
N ALA A 121 -1.35 -12.75 -26.89
CA ALA A 121 -0.64 -11.64 -27.53
C ALA A 121 -0.13 -12.08 -28.90
#